data_AF-A0A660SVG5-F1
#
_entry.id   AF-A0A660SVG5-F1
#
_cell.length_a   1.000
_cell.length_b   1.000
_cell.length_c   1.000
_cell.angle_alpha   90.00
_cell.angle_beta   90.00
_cell.angle_gamma   90.00
#
_symmetry.space_group_name_H-M   'P 1'
#
loop_
_entity.id
_entity.type
_entity.pdbx_description
1 polymer ?
#
loop_
_entity_poly.entity_id
_entity_poly.type
_entity_poly.pdbx_seq_one_letter_code
_entity_poly.pdbx_strand_id
1 'polypeptide(L)'
;KAMPGTTFFASREGVPVYTMVQWGLLDLKKNLKKLRRTTVHLRCGKPFLLEKPGGGKIRAEDREKMADEMMYQLADLLPEELRGYYADESRRTSEYVKPL
;
A
#
# COMPACT_ATOMS: atom_id res chain seq x y z
N LYS A 1 2.78 9.51 -4.21
CA LYS A 1 4.17 9.39 -3.73
C LYS A 1 4.13 8.81 -2.33
N ALA A 2 4.92 7.77 -2.05
CA ALA A 2 4.99 7.15 -0.74
C ALA A 2 5.55 8.14 0.31
N MET A 3 5.15 7.95 1.56
CA MET A 3 5.68 8.72 2.70
C MET A 3 6.59 7.81 3.52
N PRO A 4 7.93 7.95 3.43
CA PRO A 4 8.87 7.02 4.06
C PRO A 4 8.68 6.87 5.58
N GLY A 5 8.12 7.87 6.25
CA GLY A 5 7.81 7.82 7.68
C GLY A 5 6.84 6.72 8.10
N THR A 6 5.99 6.23 7.19
CA THR A 6 5.02 5.14 7.49
C THR A 6 5.70 3.79 7.73
N THR A 7 6.93 3.61 7.24
CA THR A 7 7.70 2.35 7.39
C THR A 7 8.36 2.20 8.76
N PHE A 8 8.42 3.28 9.56
CA PHE A 8 9.24 3.32 10.77
C PHE A 8 8.83 2.29 11.82
N PHE A 9 7.52 2.17 12.09
CA PHE A 9 7.02 1.24 13.09
C PHE A 9 7.08 -0.21 12.58
N ALA A 10 6.69 -0.44 11.33
CA ALA A 10 6.61 -1.77 10.76
C ALA A 10 7.99 -2.45 10.64
N SER A 11 9.02 -1.69 10.25
CA SER A 11 10.39 -2.21 10.07
C SER A 11 11.18 -2.39 11.37
N ARG A 12 10.71 -1.81 12.49
CA ARG A 12 11.40 -1.85 13.78
C ARG A 12 10.98 -3.02 14.66
N GLU A 13 9.69 -3.34 14.67
CA GLU A 13 9.10 -4.29 15.63
C GLU A 13 8.83 -5.68 15.03
N GLY A 14 9.17 -5.91 13.75
CA GLY A 14 8.97 -7.22 13.10
C GLY A 14 7.51 -7.66 13.07
N VAL A 15 6.59 -6.70 12.97
CA VAL A 15 5.15 -6.94 13.08
C VAL A 15 4.50 -7.14 11.70
N PRO A 16 3.53 -8.07 11.58
CA PRO A 16 2.72 -8.22 10.38
C PRO A 16 2.00 -6.92 9.99
N VAL A 17 2.18 -6.48 8.75
CA VAL A 17 1.48 -5.34 8.17
C VAL A 17 0.38 -5.85 7.24
N TYR A 18 -0.83 -5.32 7.40
CA TYR A 18 -1.94 -5.55 6.50
C TYR A 18 -2.15 -4.33 5.59
N THR A 19 -2.30 -4.58 4.29
CA THR A 19 -2.72 -3.56 3.33
C THR A 19 -4.24 -3.59 3.17
N MET A 20 -4.84 -2.41 3.12
CA MET A 20 -6.28 -2.24 2.91
C MET A 20 -6.51 -1.10 1.94
N VAL A 21 -7.39 -1.31 0.97
CA VAL A 21 -7.80 -0.28 0.01
C VAL A 21 -9.30 -0.13 0.00
N GLN A 22 -9.76 1.11 -0.14
CA GLN A 22 -11.16 1.45 -0.30
C GLN A 22 -11.37 2.33 -1.52
N TRP A 23 -12.42 2.07 -2.30
CA TRP A 23 -12.80 2.91 -3.44
C TRP A 23 -14.32 2.96 -3.63
N GLY A 24 -14.78 3.88 -4.49
CA GLY A 24 -16.21 4.15 -4.74
C GLY A 24 -16.78 5.36 -3.97
N LEU A 25 -16.04 5.91 -3.00
CA LEU A 25 -16.47 7.11 -2.26
C LEU A 25 -16.56 8.38 -3.13
N LEU A 26 -15.88 8.43 -4.28
CA LEU A 26 -15.94 9.57 -5.19
C LEU A 26 -17.36 9.82 -5.72
N ASP A 27 -18.17 8.77 -5.87
CA ASP A 27 -19.56 8.87 -6.31
C ASP A 27 -20.51 9.29 -5.17
N LEU A 28 -20.05 9.38 -3.93
CA LEU A 28 -20.88 9.66 -2.76
C LEU A 28 -21.67 10.96 -2.93
N LYS A 29 -20.99 12.05 -3.32
CA LYS A 29 -21.63 13.36 -3.50
C LYS A 29 -22.66 13.35 -4.64
N LYS A 30 -22.37 12.63 -5.72
CA LYS A 30 -23.25 12.50 -6.91
C LYS A 30 -24.50 11.67 -6.59
N ASN A 31 -24.33 10.57 -5.87
CA ASN A 31 -25.41 9.67 -5.49
C ASN A 31 -26.28 10.26 -4.37
N LEU A 32 -25.68 10.93 -3.39
CA LEU A 32 -26.40 11.57 -2.30
C LEU A 32 -27.35 12.67 -2.82
N LYS A 33 -26.92 13.46 -3.81
CA LYS A 33 -27.79 14.43 -4.51
C LYS A 33 -29.01 13.79 -5.17
N LYS A 34 -28.93 12.51 -5.54
CA LYS A 34 -30.02 11.73 -6.15
C LYS A 34 -30.70 10.79 -5.15
N LEU A 35 -30.41 10.92 -3.84
CA LEU A 35 -30.90 10.03 -2.79
C LEU A 35 -30.63 8.54 -3.09
N ARG A 36 -29.53 8.24 -3.79
CA ARG A 36 -29.12 6.88 -4.17
C ARG A 36 -28.04 6.37 -3.23
N ARG A 37 -28.09 5.06 -2.93
CA ARG A 37 -27.03 4.36 -2.19
C ARG A 37 -25.72 4.38 -2.99
N THR A 38 -24.61 4.63 -2.32
CA THR A 38 -23.26 4.55 -2.91
C THR A 38 -22.64 3.21 -2.57
N THR A 39 -22.18 2.49 -3.59
CA THR A 39 -21.41 1.27 -3.40
C THR A 39 -19.98 1.64 -3.05
N VAL A 40 -19.51 1.16 -1.90
CA VAL A 40 -18.12 1.29 -1.47
C VAL A 40 -17.52 -0.10 -1.46
N HIS A 41 -16.33 -0.22 -2.02
CA HIS A 41 -15.58 -1.46 -2.03
C HIS A 41 -14.42 -1.34 -1.05
N LEU A 42 -14.21 -2.39 -0.26
CA LEU A 42 -13.07 -2.54 0.64
C LEU A 42 -12.39 -3.87 0.29
N ARG A 43 -11.07 -3.85 0.09
CA ARG A 43 -10.26 -5.05 -0.09
C ARG A 43 -9.10 -5.04 0.88
N CYS A 44 -8.86 -6.18 1.51
CA CYS A 44 -7.73 -6.43 2.38
C CYS A 44 -6.75 -7.37 1.68
N GLY A 45 -5.47 -7.03 1.71
CA GLY A 45 -4.39 -7.86 1.20
C GLY A 45 -3.93 -8.91 2.20
N LYS A 46 -3.04 -9.77 1.73
CA LYS A 46 -2.33 -10.71 2.60
C LYS A 46 -1.35 -9.94 3.49
N PRO A 47 -1.15 -10.37 4.74
CA PRO A 47 -0.18 -9.72 5.60
C PRO A 47 1.25 -10.02 5.15
N PHE A 48 2.16 -9.09 5.40
CA PHE A 48 3.58 -9.22 5.09
C PHE A 48 4.43 -8.57 6.18
N LEU A 49 5.71 -8.92 6.23
CA LEU A 49 6.71 -8.31 7.08
C LEU A 49 7.57 -7.34 6.26
N LEU A 50 8.02 -6.26 6.91
CA LEU A 50 9.01 -5.34 6.37
C LEU A 50 10.33 -5.58 7.06
N GLU A 51 11.25 -6.19 6.33
CA GLU A 51 12.56 -6.59 6.86
C GLU A 51 13.65 -6.13 5.92
N LYS A 52 14.80 -5.73 6.46
CA LYS A 52 16.00 -5.46 5.66
C LYS A 52 16.79 -6.76 5.45
N PRO A 53 17.01 -7.20 4.21
CA PRO A 53 17.84 -8.37 3.94
C PRO A 53 19.25 -8.22 4.54
N GLY A 54 19.74 -9.29 5.16
CA GLY A 54 21.09 -9.33 5.75
C GLY A 54 21.25 -8.67 7.12
N GLY A 55 20.19 -8.02 7.63
CA GLY A 55 20.25 -7.32 8.92
C GLY A 55 21.09 -6.04 8.87
N GLY A 56 20.78 -5.09 9.75
CA GLY A 56 21.56 -3.85 9.88
C GLY A 56 20.72 -2.58 9.97
N LYS A 57 21.40 -1.44 10.03
CA LYS A 57 20.75 -0.14 10.20
C LYS A 57 19.95 0.23 8.95
N ILE A 58 18.69 0.60 9.16
CA ILE A 58 17.80 1.12 8.13
C ILE A 58 18.15 2.60 7.88
N ARG A 59 18.57 2.90 6.65
CA ARG A 59 18.88 4.25 6.15
C ARG A 59 17.63 4.90 5.56
N ALA A 60 17.73 6.18 5.21
CA ALA A 60 16.62 6.92 4.60
C ALA A 60 16.19 6.31 3.25
N GLU A 61 17.15 5.94 2.41
CA GLU A 61 16.93 5.29 1.12
C GLU A 61 16.20 3.95 1.26
N ASP A 62 16.58 3.14 2.26
CA ASP A 62 15.90 1.87 2.55
C ASP A 62 14.41 2.12 2.87
N ARG A 63 14.10 3.17 3.66
CA ARG A 63 12.71 3.52 4.01
C ARG A 63 11.91 4.00 2.81
N GLU A 64 12.54 4.71 1.87
CA GLU A 64 11.86 5.15 0.66
C GLU A 64 11.49 3.94 -0.21
N LYS A 65 12.43 3.02 -0.44
CA LYS A 65 12.17 1.76 -1.14
C LYS A 65 11.09 0.92 -0.44
N MET A 66 11.21 0.71 0.88
CA MET A 66 10.21 -0.01 1.67
C MET A 66 8.81 0.60 1.48
N ALA A 67 8.71 1.93 1.51
CA ALA A 67 7.43 2.62 1.37
C ALA A 67 6.86 2.46 -0.05
N ASP A 68 7.70 2.50 -1.09
CA ASP A 68 7.26 2.24 -2.45
C ASP A 68 6.81 0.79 -2.64
N GLU A 69 7.52 -0.19 -2.08
CA GLU A 69 7.10 -1.60 -2.12
C GLU A 69 5.76 -1.82 -1.43
N MET A 70 5.52 -1.19 -0.27
CA MET A 70 4.20 -1.19 0.38
C MET A 70 3.10 -0.59 -0.51
N MET A 71 3.42 0.47 -1.24
CA MET A 71 2.46 1.10 -2.16
C MET A 71 2.11 0.20 -3.34
N TYR A 72 3.06 -0.59 -3.86
CA TYR A 72 2.74 -1.61 -4.86
C TYR A 72 1.82 -2.70 -4.31
N GLN A 73 1.98 -3.12 -3.04
CA GLN A 73 1.03 -4.04 -2.39
C GLN A 73 -0.38 -3.45 -2.27
N LEU A 74 -0.52 -2.13 -2.11
CA LEU A 74 -1.83 -1.46 -2.17
C LEU A 74 -2.37 -1.40 -3.60
N ALA A 75 -1.51 -1.10 -4.58
CA ALA A 75 -1.89 -1.02 -5.99
C ALA A 75 -2.42 -2.36 -6.53
N ASP A 76 -1.84 -3.48 -6.09
CA ASP A 76 -2.30 -4.83 -6.45
C ASP A 76 -3.75 -5.11 -6.02
N LEU A 77 -4.22 -4.48 -4.94
CA LEU A 77 -5.60 -4.65 -4.45
C LEU A 77 -6.60 -3.79 -5.22
N LEU A 78 -6.13 -2.69 -5.83
CA LEU A 78 -6.95 -1.77 -6.58
C LEU A 78 -7.23 -2.30 -8.01
N PRO A 79 -8.39 -1.94 -8.59
CA PRO A 79 -8.60 -2.04 -10.03
C PRO A 79 -7.49 -1.29 -10.79
N GLU A 80 -7.11 -1.79 -11.96
CA GLU A 80 -5.99 -1.27 -12.76
C GLU A 80 -6.09 0.24 -13.03
N GLU A 81 -7.30 0.71 -13.36
CA GLU A 81 -7.63 2.12 -13.60
C GLU A 81 -7.36 3.05 -12.41
N LEU A 82 -7.32 2.51 -11.19
CA LEU A 82 -7.16 3.26 -9.94
C LEU A 82 -5.74 3.17 -9.34
N ARG A 83 -4.81 2.45 -9.99
CA ARG A 83 -3.44 2.27 -9.48
C ARG A 83 -2.59 3.54 -9.55
N GLY A 84 -2.92 4.47 -10.43
CA GLY A 84 -2.26 5.77 -10.55
C GLY A 84 -0.75 5.67 -10.77
N TYR A 85 0.04 6.34 -9.94
CA TYR A 85 1.51 6.36 -10.04
C TYR A 85 2.16 4.96 -9.94
N TYR A 86 1.51 4.02 -9.25
CA TYR A 86 2.00 2.65 -9.04
C TYR A 86 1.38 1.65 -10.03
N ALA A 87 0.85 2.13 -11.16
CA ALA A 87 0.41 1.28 -12.27
C ALA A 87 1.57 0.67 -13.05
N ASP A 88 2.74 1.32 -13.04
CA ASP A 88 3.93 0.87 -13.77
C ASP A 88 4.65 -0.26 -12.99
N GLU A 89 4.42 -1.50 -13.40
CA GLU A 89 5.02 -2.67 -12.77
C GLU A 89 6.54 -2.78 -13.03
N SER A 90 7.09 -2.08 -14.03
CA SER A 90 8.53 -2.14 -14.34
C SER A 90 9.41 -1.54 -13.22
N ARG A 91 8.82 -0.69 -12.37
CA ARG A 91 9.48 -0.03 -11.24
C ARG A 91 9.30 -0.78 -9.92
N ARG A 92 8.59 -1.91 -9.94
CA ARG A 92 8.31 -2.70 -8.74
C ARG A 92 9.58 -3.42 -8.28
N THR A 93 9.92 -3.23 -7.02
CA THR A 93 10.91 -4.05 -6.31
C THR A 93 10.22 -4.89 -5.23
N SER A 94 10.92 -5.91 -4.74
CA SER A 94 10.43 -6.78 -3.65
C SER A 94 11.59 -7.20 -2.75
N GLU A 95 12.49 -6.25 -2.46
CA GLU A 95 13.68 -6.46 -1.65
C GLU A 95 13.34 -6.51 -0.15
N TYR A 96 12.32 -5.78 0.30
CA TYR A 96 12.03 -5.58 1.72
C TYR A 96 10.70 -6.18 2.19
N VAL A 97 9.77 -6.41 1.26
CA VAL A 97 8.48 -7.05 1.56
C VAL A 97 8.62 -8.57 1.56
N LYS A 98 8.40 -9.19 2.71
CA LYS A 98 8.41 -10.64 2.87
C LYS A 98 7.01 -11.17 3.16
N PRO A 99 6.46 -12.07 2.33
CA PRO A 99 5.17 -12.71 2.63
C PRO A 99 5.28 -13.56 3.89
N LEU A 100 4.21 -13.58 4.68
CA LEU A 100 4.03 -14.50 5.81
C LEU A 100 3.62 -15.89 5.33
#